data_AF-A0A9X0X9K8-F1
#
_entry.id   AF-A0A9X0X9K8-F1
#
_cell.length_a   1.000
_cell.length_b   1.000
_cell.length_c   1.000
_cell.angle_alpha   90.00
_cell.angle_beta   90.00
_cell.angle_gamma   90.00
#
_symmetry.space_group_name_H-M   'P 1'
#
loop_
_entity.id
_entity.type
_entity.pdbx_description
1 polymer ?
#
loop_
_entity_poly.entity_id
_entity_poly.type
_entity_poly.pdbx_seq_one_letter_code
_entity_poly.pdbx_strand_id
1 'polypeptide(L)'
;MLRVDSEMDCAAFRLALTGRILEHVEIQLLSDDQRTALFEALDRPGEKIIEPQSLDIQPRLRSLRKAASDARRLSQSLKLVVELDVEHFDHGCGESLKISSQIKSLDATADRLEIVINEILEKSKRTPTLVRFFKALHAFPLLNTLALYNIPPNTRNDFTSRGTGAKDVDKNIFLPDLTANTTLAMKCVMLNLFSMNKSKLDWSTTITMIEYGKDFAKQVAHNDAVGRQLRELASPLIESLHRAMAHTVESIDFEPDEALVKEQEEEFRLMQLLPDFKSLEQKPRQYH
;
A
#
# COMPACT_ATOMS: atom_id res chain seq x y z
N MET A 1 -14.64 19.42 13.09
CA MET A 1 -13.71 18.44 12.49
C MET A 1 -13.75 18.70 11.00
N LEU A 2 -12.61 19.03 10.38
CA LEU A 2 -12.56 19.40 8.96
C LEU A 2 -12.71 18.15 8.09
N ARG A 3 -13.40 18.25 6.97
CA ARG A 3 -13.63 17.12 6.05
C ARG A 3 -12.70 17.16 4.83
N VAL A 4 -12.35 15.98 4.32
CA VAL A 4 -11.51 15.78 3.14
C VAL A 4 -12.27 16.06 1.84
N ASP A 5 -13.59 15.89 1.84
CA ASP A 5 -14.46 16.08 0.66
C ASP A 5 -14.98 17.52 0.49
N SER A 6 -14.63 18.42 1.40
CA SER A 6 -14.97 19.85 1.32
C SER A 6 -13.73 20.66 0.93
N GLU A 7 -13.77 21.31 -0.23
CA GLU A 7 -12.67 22.18 -0.70
C GLU A 7 -12.37 23.30 0.30
N MET A 8 -13.41 23.85 0.94
CA MET A 8 -13.26 24.87 1.98
C MET A 8 -12.53 24.34 3.21
N ASP A 9 -12.86 23.12 3.64
CA ASP A 9 -12.22 22.50 4.80
C ASP A 9 -10.77 22.10 4.49
N CYS A 10 -10.51 21.63 3.27
CA CYS A 10 -9.18 21.36 2.74
C CYS A 10 -8.32 22.63 2.70
N ALA A 11 -8.85 23.74 2.20
CA ALA A 11 -8.16 25.03 2.20
C ALA A 11 -7.88 25.53 3.62
N ALA A 12 -8.87 25.44 4.53
CA ALA A 12 -8.73 25.82 5.92
C ALA A 12 -7.68 24.97 6.65
N PHE A 13 -7.68 23.66 6.43
CA PHE A 13 -6.69 22.74 7.00
C PHE A 13 -5.29 23.08 6.53
N ARG A 14 -5.11 23.27 5.22
CA ARG A 14 -3.81 23.64 4.64
C ARG A 14 -3.30 24.95 5.20
N LEU A 15 -4.14 25.99 5.26
CA LEU A 15 -3.76 27.29 5.82
C LEU A 15 -3.37 27.16 7.29
N ALA A 16 -4.15 26.42 8.08
CA ALA A 16 -3.84 26.18 9.48
C ALA A 16 -2.54 25.39 9.65
N LEU A 17 -2.31 24.34 8.86
CA LEU A 17 -1.10 23.52 8.91
C LEU A 17 0.15 24.34 8.55
N THR A 18 0.08 25.15 7.49
CA THR A 18 1.14 26.09 7.10
C THR A 18 1.43 27.10 8.22
N GLY A 19 0.39 27.69 8.81
CA GLY A 19 0.55 28.59 9.96
C GLY A 19 1.28 27.93 11.13
N ARG A 20 0.89 26.69 11.46
CA ARG A 20 1.53 25.88 12.52
C ARG A 20 2.99 25.47 12.22
N ILE A 21 3.40 25.47 10.95
CA ILE A 21 4.79 25.26 10.53
C ILE A 21 5.57 26.56 10.72
N LEU A 22 5.02 27.69 10.26
CA LEU A 22 5.62 29.02 10.39
C LEU A 22 5.79 29.50 11.84
N GLU A 23 4.98 28.99 12.77
CA GLU A 23 5.10 29.24 14.21
C GLU A 23 6.38 28.65 14.84
N HIS A 24 7.04 27.68 14.20
CA HIS A 24 8.24 27.04 14.76
C HIS A 24 9.48 27.92 14.63
N VAL A 25 10.30 27.95 15.68
CA VAL A 25 11.50 28.79 15.78
C VAL A 25 12.49 28.48 14.65
N GLU A 26 12.67 27.20 14.32
CA GLU A 26 13.55 26.75 13.25
C GLU A 26 13.15 27.32 11.89
N ILE A 27 11.86 27.54 11.65
CA ILE A 27 11.34 28.14 10.42
C ILE A 27 11.46 29.67 10.45
N GLN A 28 11.26 30.30 11.60
CA GLN A 28 11.40 31.75 11.76
C GLN A 28 12.84 32.23 11.55
N LEU A 29 13.82 31.37 11.83
CA LEU A 29 15.24 31.65 11.61
C LEU A 29 15.67 31.56 10.14
N LEU A 30 14.84 30.98 9.26
CA LEU A 30 15.12 30.92 7.83
C LEU A 30 14.86 32.27 7.16
N SER A 31 15.66 32.61 6.15
CA SER A 31 15.38 33.77 5.29
C SER A 31 14.08 33.60 4.51
N ASP A 32 13.50 34.70 4.03
CA ASP A 32 12.27 34.68 3.25
C ASP A 32 12.39 33.78 2.00
N ASP A 33 13.53 33.83 1.32
CA ASP A 33 13.84 32.97 0.17
C ASP A 33 13.92 31.48 0.57
N GLN A 34 14.56 31.17 1.71
CA GLN A 34 14.67 29.80 2.22
C GLN A 34 13.31 29.24 2.63
N ARG A 35 12.47 30.05 3.30
CA ARG A 35 11.09 29.64 3.65
C ARG A 35 10.29 29.38 2.38
N THR A 36 10.38 30.26 1.39
CA THR A 36 9.67 30.11 0.11
C THR A 36 10.09 28.81 -0.58
N ALA A 37 11.39 28.58 -0.73
CA ALA A 37 11.92 27.35 -1.34
C ALA A 37 11.55 26.07 -0.57
N LEU A 38 11.51 26.12 0.77
CA LEU A 38 11.03 25.00 1.59
C LEU A 38 9.55 24.72 1.30
N PHE A 39 8.68 25.73 1.34
CA PHE A 39 7.26 25.54 1.11
C PHE A 39 6.96 25.10 -0.33
N GLU A 40 7.68 25.61 -1.33
CA GLU A 40 7.61 25.10 -2.71
C GLU A 40 8.00 23.62 -2.81
N ALA A 41 9.02 23.18 -2.05
CA ALA A 41 9.42 21.78 -2.03
C ALA A 41 8.41 20.88 -1.30
N LEU A 42 7.81 21.37 -0.20
CA LEU A 42 6.78 20.64 0.54
C LEU A 42 5.47 20.57 -0.25
N ASP A 43 5.13 21.62 -0.95
CA ASP A 43 3.88 21.78 -1.67
C ASP A 43 3.94 21.30 -3.12
N ARG A 44 5.11 20.86 -3.58
CA ARG A 44 5.26 20.31 -4.91
C ARG A 44 4.22 19.20 -5.10
N PRO A 45 3.30 19.32 -6.08
CA PRO A 45 2.37 18.26 -6.40
C PRO A 45 3.21 17.08 -6.87
N GLY A 46 3.39 16.11 -5.98
CA GLY A 46 4.02 14.84 -6.31
C GLY A 46 2.97 13.88 -6.82
N GLU A 47 3.43 12.81 -7.45
CA GLU A 47 2.57 11.67 -7.76
C GLU A 47 1.93 11.14 -6.48
N LYS A 48 0.67 10.72 -6.64
CA LYS A 48 -0.10 10.12 -5.57
C LYS A 48 0.66 8.93 -5.00
N ILE A 49 0.84 8.89 -3.68
CA ILE A 49 1.51 7.77 -3.03
C ILE A 49 0.70 6.49 -3.26
N ILE A 50 1.25 5.59 -4.07
CA ILE A 50 0.70 4.25 -4.29
C ILE A 50 1.11 3.41 -3.08
N GLU A 51 0.25 3.35 -2.08
CA GLU A 51 0.35 2.34 -1.05
C GLU A 51 -0.42 1.10 -1.51
N PRO A 52 0.23 -0.07 -1.62
CA PRO A 52 -0.48 -1.32 -1.79
C PRO A 52 -1.59 -1.41 -0.74
N GLN A 53 -2.85 -1.45 -1.17
CA GLN A 53 -3.95 -1.54 -0.22
C GLN A 53 -3.80 -2.84 0.57
N SER A 54 -3.72 -2.74 1.89
CA SER A 54 -3.88 -3.90 2.75
C SER A 54 -5.37 -4.27 2.76
N LEU A 55 -5.84 -4.93 1.70
CA LEU A 55 -7.14 -5.57 1.75
C LEU A 55 -7.12 -6.63 2.85
N ASP A 56 -8.17 -6.66 3.67
CA ASP A 56 -8.41 -7.82 4.53
C ASP A 56 -8.67 -9.03 3.61
N ILE A 57 -7.65 -9.85 3.45
CA ILE A 57 -7.72 -11.05 2.62
C ILE A 57 -8.47 -12.19 3.31
N GLN A 58 -8.73 -12.11 4.63
CA GLN A 58 -9.30 -13.24 5.38
C GLN A 58 -10.70 -13.65 4.89
N PRO A 59 -11.64 -12.72 4.61
CA PRO A 59 -12.92 -13.06 4.01
C PRO A 59 -12.75 -13.75 2.65
N ARG A 60 -11.87 -13.22 1.80
CA ARG A 60 -11.58 -13.78 0.47
C ARG A 60 -11.00 -15.19 0.58
N LEU A 61 -10.00 -15.39 1.44
CA LEU A 61 -9.38 -16.70 1.69
C LEU A 61 -10.40 -17.71 2.26
N ARG A 62 -11.29 -17.29 3.15
CA ARG A 62 -12.33 -18.15 3.72
C ARG A 62 -13.30 -18.62 2.63
N SER A 63 -13.74 -17.71 1.75
CA SER A 63 -14.63 -18.05 0.64
C SER A 63 -13.96 -19.01 -0.35
N LEU A 64 -12.70 -18.75 -0.72
CA LEU A 64 -11.96 -19.63 -1.64
C LEU A 64 -11.75 -21.03 -1.04
N ARG A 65 -11.37 -21.12 0.25
CA ARG A 65 -11.24 -22.41 0.95
C ARG A 65 -12.55 -23.17 1.00
N LYS A 66 -13.66 -22.47 1.26
CA LYS A 66 -14.99 -23.07 1.25
C LYS A 66 -15.35 -23.61 -0.14
N ALA A 67 -15.14 -22.82 -1.19
CA ALA A 67 -15.40 -23.24 -2.56
C ALA A 67 -14.57 -24.48 -2.96
N ALA A 68 -13.27 -24.53 -2.59
CA ALA A 68 -12.43 -25.70 -2.82
C ALA A 68 -12.93 -26.94 -2.06
N SER A 69 -13.34 -26.76 -0.80
CA SER A 69 -13.92 -27.84 0.01
C SER A 69 -15.25 -28.34 -0.56
N ASP A 70 -16.12 -27.45 -1.03
CA ASP A 70 -17.42 -27.80 -1.59
C ASP A 70 -17.26 -28.53 -2.93
N ALA A 71 -16.30 -28.11 -3.77
CA ALA A 71 -15.96 -28.81 -5.02
C ALA A 71 -15.47 -30.25 -4.76
N ARG A 72 -14.61 -30.45 -3.76
CA ARG A 72 -14.16 -31.80 -3.35
C ARG A 72 -15.29 -32.67 -2.85
N ARG A 73 -16.16 -32.11 -2.01
CA ARG A 73 -17.34 -32.82 -1.50
C ARG A 73 -18.27 -33.23 -2.63
N LEU A 74 -18.53 -32.34 -3.59
CA LEU A 74 -19.37 -32.64 -4.74
C LEU A 74 -18.74 -33.73 -5.62
N SER A 75 -17.44 -33.65 -5.89
CA SER A 75 -16.68 -34.68 -6.61
C SER A 75 -16.78 -36.04 -5.92
N GLN A 76 -16.59 -36.08 -4.59
CA GLN A 76 -16.71 -37.31 -3.80
C GLN A 76 -18.13 -37.88 -3.84
N SER A 77 -19.16 -37.04 -3.72
CA SER A 77 -20.56 -37.48 -3.82
C SER A 77 -20.87 -38.08 -5.19
N LEU A 78 -20.35 -37.49 -6.28
CA LEU A 78 -20.52 -38.04 -7.63
C LEU A 78 -19.78 -39.37 -7.82
N LYS A 79 -18.61 -39.55 -7.17
CA LYS A 79 -17.86 -40.82 -7.17
C LYS A 79 -18.59 -41.96 -6.43
N LEU A 80 -19.57 -41.65 -5.58
CA LEU A 80 -20.38 -42.65 -4.87
C LEU A 80 -21.57 -43.15 -5.70
N VAL A 81 -21.86 -42.53 -6.85
CA VAL A 81 -22.86 -43.04 -7.80
C VAL A 81 -22.35 -44.37 -8.37
N VAL A 82 -23.22 -45.37 -8.45
CA VAL A 82 -22.88 -46.71 -8.92
C VAL A 82 -22.33 -46.64 -10.34
N GLU A 83 -21.22 -47.33 -10.64
CA GLU A 83 -20.56 -47.29 -11.96
C GLU A 83 -21.53 -47.61 -13.12
N LEU A 84 -22.44 -48.56 -12.94
CA LEU A 84 -23.49 -48.88 -13.92
C LEU A 84 -24.45 -47.71 -14.20
N ASP A 85 -24.80 -46.92 -13.19
CA ASP A 85 -25.67 -45.75 -13.34
C ASP A 85 -24.92 -44.60 -14.02
N VAL A 86 -23.62 -44.46 -13.73
CA VAL A 86 -22.73 -43.48 -14.37
C VAL A 86 -22.56 -43.80 -15.85
N GLU A 87 -22.27 -45.06 -16.20
CA GLU A 87 -22.12 -45.49 -17.58
C GLU A 87 -23.43 -45.33 -18.37
N HIS A 88 -24.57 -45.67 -17.78
CA HIS A 88 -25.87 -45.51 -18.42
C HIS A 88 -26.22 -44.03 -18.69
N PHE A 89 -25.91 -43.14 -17.73
CA PHE A 89 -26.14 -41.71 -17.87
C PHE A 89 -25.19 -41.06 -18.89
N ASP A 90 -23.91 -41.44 -18.87
CA ASP A 90 -22.90 -40.89 -19.77
C ASP A 90 -23.09 -41.33 -21.24
N HIS A 91 -23.72 -42.49 -21.49
CA HIS A 91 -23.93 -43.03 -22.84
C HIS A 91 -24.89 -42.18 -23.70
N GLY A 92 -25.79 -41.41 -23.06
CA GLY A 92 -26.78 -40.54 -23.73
C GLY A 92 -26.49 -39.04 -23.67
N CYS A 93 -25.42 -38.62 -22.99
CA CYS A 93 -25.14 -37.22 -22.68
C CYS A 93 -23.92 -36.66 -23.44
N GLY A 94 -23.98 -35.38 -23.80
CA GLY A 94 -22.81 -34.64 -24.31
C GLY A 94 -21.69 -34.53 -23.26
N GLU A 95 -20.44 -34.32 -23.68
CA GLU A 95 -19.27 -34.37 -22.78
C GLU A 95 -19.37 -33.50 -21.52
N SER A 96 -19.97 -32.32 -21.59
CA SER A 96 -20.14 -31.41 -20.44
C SER A 96 -21.18 -31.88 -19.41
N LEU A 97 -22.08 -32.78 -19.85
CA LEU A 97 -23.14 -33.35 -19.01
C LEU A 97 -22.74 -34.69 -18.41
N LYS A 98 -21.65 -35.30 -18.89
CA LYS A 98 -21.15 -36.57 -18.34
C LYS A 98 -20.69 -36.42 -16.90
N ILE A 99 -21.11 -37.34 -16.04
CA ILE A 99 -20.74 -37.39 -14.63
C ILE A 99 -19.22 -37.54 -14.50
N SER A 100 -18.62 -38.37 -15.34
CA SER A 100 -17.16 -38.55 -15.40
C SER A 100 -16.39 -37.26 -15.72
N SER A 101 -16.90 -36.43 -16.64
CA SER A 101 -16.34 -35.11 -16.95
C SER A 101 -16.55 -34.10 -15.83
N GLN A 102 -17.71 -34.12 -15.17
CA GLN A 102 -18.01 -33.24 -14.04
C GLN A 102 -17.10 -33.52 -12.84
N ILE A 103 -16.84 -34.80 -12.52
CA ILE A 103 -15.88 -35.19 -11.48
C ILE A 103 -14.50 -34.59 -11.76
N LYS A 104 -13.98 -34.77 -12.99
CA LYS A 104 -12.68 -34.22 -13.38
C LYS A 104 -12.64 -32.69 -13.27
N SER A 105 -13.71 -32.02 -13.69
CA SER A 105 -13.83 -30.56 -13.61
C SER A 105 -13.83 -30.07 -12.15
N LEU A 106 -14.52 -30.77 -11.25
CA LEU A 106 -14.58 -30.42 -9.83
C LEU A 106 -13.24 -30.62 -9.13
N ASP A 107 -12.56 -31.73 -9.41
CA ASP A 107 -11.21 -31.99 -8.89
C ASP A 107 -10.24 -30.89 -9.39
N ALA A 108 -10.24 -30.58 -10.69
CA ALA A 108 -9.41 -29.51 -11.27
C ALA A 108 -9.74 -28.12 -10.70
N THR A 109 -11.02 -27.85 -10.40
CA THR A 109 -11.46 -26.58 -9.80
C THR A 109 -10.94 -26.47 -8.37
N ALA A 110 -11.00 -27.54 -7.58
CA ALA A 110 -10.45 -27.55 -6.22
C ALA A 110 -8.94 -27.28 -6.22
N ASP A 111 -8.20 -27.93 -7.10
CA ASP A 111 -6.74 -27.75 -7.23
C ASP A 111 -6.39 -26.33 -7.67
N ARG A 112 -7.10 -25.78 -8.67
CA ARG A 112 -6.90 -24.39 -9.12
C ARG A 112 -7.18 -23.38 -8.00
N LEU A 113 -8.22 -23.61 -7.20
CA LEU A 113 -8.53 -22.74 -6.07
C LEU A 113 -7.44 -22.80 -4.98
N GLU A 114 -6.81 -23.95 -4.75
CA GLU A 114 -5.67 -24.06 -3.83
C GLU A 114 -4.43 -23.33 -4.33
N ILE A 115 -4.13 -23.38 -5.63
CA ILE A 115 -3.06 -22.60 -6.24
C ILE A 115 -3.31 -21.10 -5.99
N VAL A 116 -4.52 -20.61 -6.29
CA VAL A 116 -4.90 -19.21 -6.06
C VAL A 116 -4.81 -18.82 -4.58
N ILE A 117 -5.22 -19.70 -3.66
CA ILE A 117 -5.08 -19.46 -2.21
C ILE A 117 -3.61 -19.28 -1.82
N ASN A 118 -2.72 -20.14 -2.32
CA ASN A 118 -1.29 -20.07 -2.02
C ASN A 118 -0.65 -18.80 -2.60
N GLU A 119 -1.01 -18.42 -3.82
CA GLU A 119 -0.56 -17.17 -4.43
C GLU A 119 -1.00 -15.95 -3.63
N ILE A 120 -2.26 -15.89 -3.18
CA ILE A 120 -2.77 -14.79 -2.35
C ILE A 120 -2.00 -14.73 -1.02
N LEU A 121 -1.73 -15.88 -0.39
CA LEU A 121 -0.95 -15.94 0.85
C LEU A 121 0.47 -15.44 0.65
N GLU A 122 1.17 -15.89 -0.40
CA GLU A 122 2.52 -15.42 -0.72
C GLU A 122 2.55 -13.92 -1.04
N LYS A 123 1.58 -13.42 -1.81
CA LYS A 123 1.41 -11.98 -2.07
C LYS A 123 1.23 -11.21 -0.77
N SER A 124 0.38 -11.69 0.13
CA SER A 124 0.07 -11.03 1.40
C SER A 124 1.25 -10.93 2.37
N LYS A 125 2.15 -11.92 2.36
CA LYS A 125 3.38 -11.89 3.18
C LYS A 125 4.31 -10.77 2.75
N ARG A 126 4.28 -10.39 1.46
CA ARG A 126 5.16 -9.37 0.87
C ARG A 126 4.57 -7.97 0.90
N THR A 127 3.24 -7.83 0.98
CA THR A 127 2.55 -6.53 1.02
C THR A 127 3.10 -5.58 2.09
N PRO A 128 3.36 -5.99 3.35
CA PRO A 128 3.93 -5.11 4.36
C PRO A 128 5.31 -4.57 4.00
N THR A 129 6.17 -5.43 3.43
CA THR A 129 7.52 -5.05 2.96
C THR A 129 7.43 -4.05 1.82
N LEU A 130 6.51 -4.25 0.88
CA LEU A 130 6.28 -3.33 -0.24
C LEU A 130 5.76 -1.98 0.23
N VAL A 131 4.75 -1.95 1.12
CA VAL A 131 4.22 -0.71 1.71
C VAL A 131 5.34 0.07 2.42
N ARG A 132 6.20 -0.64 3.15
CA ARG A 132 7.36 -0.02 3.81
C ARG A 132 8.35 0.56 2.80
N PHE A 133 8.64 -0.17 1.74
CA PHE A 133 9.55 0.26 0.69
C PHE A 133 9.06 1.51 -0.05
N PHE A 134 7.80 1.54 -0.49
CA PHE A 134 7.22 2.71 -1.15
C PHE A 134 7.20 3.94 -0.23
N LYS A 135 6.81 3.76 1.04
CA LYS A 135 6.88 4.84 2.04
C LYS A 135 8.31 5.35 2.23
N ALA A 136 9.30 4.46 2.26
CA ALA A 136 10.70 4.82 2.39
C ALA A 136 11.22 5.60 1.17
N LEU A 137 10.97 5.11 -0.04
CA LEU A 137 11.35 5.77 -1.30
C LEU A 137 10.78 7.19 -1.38
N HIS A 138 9.52 7.34 -0.98
CA HIS A 138 8.85 8.63 -0.98
C HIS A 138 9.39 9.56 0.11
N ALA A 139 9.59 9.04 1.32
CA ALA A 139 10.05 9.86 2.44
C ALA A 139 11.50 10.29 2.27
N PHE A 140 12.36 9.48 1.66
CA PHE A 140 13.79 9.75 1.54
C PHE A 140 14.15 11.14 0.95
N PRO A 141 13.69 11.54 -0.25
CA PRO A 141 13.99 12.86 -0.80
C PRO A 141 13.42 13.98 0.07
N LEU A 142 12.23 13.78 0.65
CA LEU A 142 11.61 14.75 1.55
C LEU A 142 12.45 14.96 2.82
N LEU A 143 12.93 13.89 3.45
CA LEU A 143 13.77 13.98 4.64
C LEU A 143 15.12 14.65 4.34
N ASN A 144 15.70 14.42 3.16
CA ASN A 144 16.90 15.14 2.74
C ASN A 144 16.63 16.64 2.57
N THR A 145 15.49 17.01 1.96
CA THR A 145 15.06 18.41 1.88
C THR A 145 14.93 19.02 3.26
N LEU A 146 14.25 18.36 4.21
CA LEU A 146 14.11 18.86 5.58
C LEU A 146 15.47 19.05 6.28
N ALA A 147 16.41 18.13 6.07
CA ALA A 147 17.75 18.25 6.60
C ALA A 147 18.51 19.48 6.07
N LEU A 148 18.32 19.87 4.79
CA LEU A 148 18.92 21.08 4.23
C LEU A 148 18.47 22.36 4.96
N TYR A 149 17.27 22.35 5.55
CA TYR A 149 16.73 23.46 6.33
C TYR A 149 16.89 23.27 7.84
N ASN A 150 17.79 22.37 8.28
CA ASN A 150 18.05 22.04 9.68
C ASN A 150 16.82 21.53 10.45
N ILE A 151 15.84 20.92 9.78
CA ILE A 151 14.66 20.35 10.41
C ILE A 151 14.95 18.87 10.73
N PRO A 152 15.11 18.49 12.01
CA PRO A 152 15.47 17.12 12.36
C PRO A 152 14.28 16.17 12.14
N PRO A 153 14.51 14.96 11.59
CA PRO A 153 13.46 13.97 11.32
C PRO A 153 13.05 13.23 12.61
N ASN A 154 12.52 13.98 13.57
CA ASN A 154 12.08 13.49 14.86
C ASN A 154 10.58 13.18 14.83
N THR A 155 10.21 12.06 15.42
CA THR A 155 8.83 11.63 15.63
C THR A 155 8.58 11.58 17.14
N ARG A 156 7.32 11.79 17.55
CA ARG A 156 6.88 11.56 18.92
C ARG A 156 6.09 10.26 18.95
N ASN A 157 6.45 9.32 19.82
CA ASN A 157 5.88 7.96 19.85
C ASN A 157 4.61 7.82 20.70
N ASP A 158 4.13 8.90 21.32
CA ASP A 158 2.93 8.90 22.17
C ASP A 158 1.63 9.10 21.41
N PHE A 159 1.69 9.17 20.08
CA PHE A 159 0.55 8.96 19.20
C PHE A 159 0.16 7.48 19.23
N THR A 160 -0.38 7.02 20.35
CA THR A 160 -1.34 5.93 20.29
C THR A 160 -2.39 6.40 19.29
N SER A 161 -2.68 5.60 18.26
CA SER A 161 -3.98 5.67 17.58
C SER A 161 -5.00 5.61 18.71
N ARG A 162 -5.43 6.77 19.22
CA ARG A 162 -6.52 6.81 20.18
C ARG A 162 -7.67 6.27 19.37
N GLY A 163 -7.97 5.00 19.61
CA GLY A 163 -9.27 4.44 19.36
C GLY A 163 -10.24 5.33 20.13
N THR A 164 -10.64 6.44 19.52
CA THR A 164 -11.99 6.90 19.69
C THR A 164 -12.83 5.70 19.28
N GLY A 165 -13.64 5.18 20.20
CA GLY A 165 -14.62 4.13 19.95
C GLY A 165 -15.72 4.55 18.98
N ALA A 166 -15.40 5.40 18.00
CA ALA A 166 -16.16 5.58 16.79
C ALA A 166 -15.73 4.48 15.83
N LYS A 167 -16.70 3.66 15.44
CA LYS A 167 -16.57 2.67 14.36
C LYS A 167 -15.68 3.25 13.24
N ASP A 168 -14.70 2.47 12.78
CA ASP A 168 -13.66 2.78 11.77
C ASP A 168 -14.18 3.25 10.39
N VAL A 169 -15.47 3.58 10.26
CA VAL A 169 -16.15 3.92 9.01
C VAL A 169 -15.86 5.36 8.58
N ASP A 170 -15.65 6.31 9.52
CA ASP A 170 -15.60 7.74 9.19
C ASP A 170 -14.21 8.40 9.24
N LYS A 171 -13.14 7.70 9.66
CA LYS A 171 -11.79 8.28 9.73
C LYS A 171 -11.24 8.72 8.37
N ASN A 172 -11.78 8.18 7.28
CA ASN A 172 -11.35 8.54 5.92
C ASN A 172 -11.99 9.84 5.41
N ILE A 173 -13.00 10.37 6.11
CA ILE A 173 -13.75 11.57 5.69
C ILE A 173 -13.20 12.82 6.38
N PHE A 174 -12.50 12.67 7.52
CA PHE A 174 -12.03 13.79 8.33
C PHE A 174 -10.51 14.00 8.25
N LEU A 175 -10.09 15.27 8.30
CA LEU A 175 -8.70 15.69 8.34
C LEU A 175 -8.14 15.60 9.77
N PRO A 176 -6.81 15.36 9.93
CA PRO A 176 -6.17 15.27 11.24
C PRO A 176 -6.33 16.52 12.10
N ASP A 177 -6.43 16.32 13.42
CA ASP A 177 -6.39 17.43 14.36
C ASP A 177 -4.97 18.01 14.48
N LEU A 178 -4.84 19.32 14.24
CA LEU A 178 -3.58 20.07 14.30
C LEU A 178 -3.21 20.56 15.72
N THR A 179 -4.11 20.43 16.70
CA THR A 179 -3.84 20.80 18.11
C THR A 179 -2.99 19.75 18.83
N ALA A 180 -2.83 18.59 18.22
CA ALA A 180 -1.94 17.53 18.67
C ALA A 180 -0.47 18.00 18.76
N ASN A 181 0.25 17.53 19.79
CA ASN A 181 1.65 17.84 20.00
C ASN A 181 2.54 17.10 18.97
N THR A 182 2.64 17.67 17.77
CA THR A 182 3.35 17.10 16.62
C THR A 182 4.67 17.84 16.39
N THR A 183 5.69 17.10 15.96
CA THR A 183 6.99 17.69 15.62
C THR A 183 6.90 18.50 14.33
N LEU A 184 7.84 19.44 14.13
CA LEU A 184 7.95 20.20 12.89
C LEU A 184 8.07 19.26 11.66
N ALA A 185 8.91 18.23 11.74
CA ALA A 185 9.05 17.24 10.68
C ALA A 185 7.73 16.52 10.35
N MET A 186 6.94 16.11 11.36
CA MET A 186 5.63 15.50 11.12
C MET A 186 4.67 16.45 10.39
N LYS A 187 4.65 17.73 10.77
CA LYS A 187 3.82 18.75 10.10
C LYS A 187 4.24 18.97 8.65
N CYS A 188 5.55 19.04 8.37
CA CYS A 188 6.06 19.17 7.01
C CYS A 188 5.72 17.94 6.14
N VAL A 189 5.86 16.73 6.70
CA VAL A 189 5.45 15.49 6.01
C VAL A 189 3.95 15.46 5.78
N MET A 190 3.13 15.90 6.74
CA MET A 190 1.68 16.01 6.58
C MET A 190 1.31 16.96 5.44
N LEU A 191 1.98 18.12 5.34
CA LEU A 191 1.74 19.09 4.27
C LEU A 191 2.06 18.49 2.90
N ASN A 192 3.19 17.79 2.81
CA ASN A 192 3.57 17.11 1.57
C ASN A 192 2.59 16.00 1.18
N LEU A 193 2.16 15.17 2.13
CA LEU A 193 1.13 14.15 1.90
C LEU A 193 -0.20 14.76 1.44
N PHE A 194 -0.56 15.91 2.02
CA PHE A 194 -1.76 16.65 1.65
C PHE A 194 -1.67 17.16 0.21
N SER A 195 -0.54 17.76 -0.18
CA SER A 195 -0.30 18.26 -1.56
C SER A 195 -0.25 17.15 -2.62
N MET A 196 -0.02 15.90 -2.22
CA MET A 196 -0.06 14.71 -3.09
C MET A 196 -1.44 14.04 -3.15
N ASN A 197 -2.49 14.69 -2.66
CA ASN A 197 -3.86 14.17 -2.65
C ASN A 197 -3.98 12.78 -2.00
N LYS A 198 -3.22 12.54 -0.93
CA LYS A 198 -3.34 11.28 -0.19
C LYS A 198 -4.73 11.18 0.43
N SER A 199 -5.44 10.10 0.09
CA SER A 199 -6.84 9.89 0.48
C SER A 199 -7.05 9.67 1.99
N LYS A 200 -6.00 9.30 2.72
CA LYS A 200 -6.04 9.05 4.16
C LYS A 200 -4.85 9.71 4.84
N LEU A 201 -5.12 10.83 5.50
CA LEU A 201 -4.14 11.57 6.26
C LEU A 201 -4.28 11.23 7.73
N ASP A 202 -3.20 10.78 8.35
CA ASP A 202 -3.14 10.49 9.77
C ASP A 202 -1.71 10.72 10.28
N TRP A 203 -1.57 11.12 11.54
CA TRP A 203 -0.28 11.34 12.17
C TRP A 203 0.53 10.04 12.26
N SER A 204 -0.12 8.88 12.43
CA SER A 204 0.57 7.58 12.37
C SER A 204 1.26 7.35 11.03
N THR A 205 0.63 7.79 9.93
CA THR A 205 1.22 7.73 8.59
C THR A 205 2.49 8.57 8.50
N THR A 206 2.47 9.80 9.03
CA THR A 206 3.67 10.65 9.04
C THR A 206 4.83 10.03 9.82
N ILE A 207 4.53 9.40 10.96
CA ILE A 207 5.53 8.69 11.78
C ILE A 207 6.16 7.57 10.97
N THR A 208 5.34 6.67 10.41
CA THR A 208 5.85 5.53 9.63
C THR A 208 6.68 5.97 8.42
N MET A 209 6.30 7.05 7.75
CA MET A 209 7.09 7.60 6.64
C MET A 209 8.45 8.12 7.11
N ILE A 210 8.49 8.89 8.20
CA ILE A 210 9.76 9.39 8.75
C ILE A 210 10.65 8.23 9.20
N GLU A 211 10.11 7.24 9.90
CA GLU A 211 10.86 6.08 10.37
C GLU A 211 11.44 5.27 9.21
N TYR A 212 10.61 4.93 8.21
CA TYR A 212 11.06 4.16 7.06
C TYR A 212 12.05 4.93 6.19
N GLY A 213 11.86 6.24 6.00
CA GLY A 213 12.81 7.09 5.30
C GLY A 213 14.17 7.17 6.01
N LYS A 214 14.20 7.24 7.34
CA LYS A 214 15.45 7.23 8.13
C LYS A 214 16.18 5.90 8.02
N ASP A 215 15.46 4.79 8.17
CA ASP A 215 16.03 3.45 8.01
C ASP A 215 16.63 3.28 6.62
N PHE A 216 15.91 3.75 5.61
CA PHE A 216 16.36 3.70 4.22
C PHE A 216 17.59 4.56 3.98
N ALA A 217 17.64 5.79 4.50
CA ALA A 217 18.83 6.64 4.42
C ALA A 217 20.06 5.99 5.07
N LYS A 218 19.90 5.37 6.25
CA LYS A 218 20.97 4.60 6.92
C LYS A 218 21.46 3.44 6.04
N GLN A 219 20.55 2.72 5.39
CA GLN A 219 20.90 1.57 4.55
C GLN A 219 21.57 1.97 3.24
N VAL A 220 21.11 3.06 2.59
CA VAL A 220 21.77 3.62 1.40
C VAL A 220 23.19 4.11 1.74
N ALA A 221 23.37 4.79 2.86
CA ALA A 221 24.68 5.25 3.31
C ALA A 221 25.65 4.11 3.66
N HIS A 222 25.12 2.94 4.06
CA HIS A 222 25.93 1.78 4.44
C HIS A 222 26.23 0.84 3.27
N ASN A 223 25.58 1.01 2.10
CA ASN A 223 25.62 0.01 1.04
C ASN A 223 25.51 0.63 -0.38
N ASP A 224 26.65 1.03 -0.94
CA ASP A 224 26.78 1.63 -2.29
C ASP A 224 26.24 0.76 -3.44
N ALA A 225 26.17 -0.56 -3.23
CA ALA A 225 25.56 -1.50 -4.19
C ALA A 225 24.03 -1.43 -4.15
N VAL A 226 23.44 -1.32 -2.95
CA VAL A 226 21.98 -1.17 -2.77
C VAL A 226 21.52 0.18 -3.30
N GLY A 227 22.29 1.26 -3.08
CA GLY A 227 22.00 2.58 -3.65
C GLY A 227 22.12 2.68 -5.18
N ARG A 228 22.83 1.74 -5.84
CA ARG A 228 22.87 1.61 -7.31
C ARG A 228 21.74 0.73 -7.83
N GLN A 229 21.51 -0.44 -7.22
CA GLN A 229 20.38 -1.30 -7.54
C GLN A 229 19.04 -0.60 -7.34
N LEU A 230 18.91 0.26 -6.34
CA LEU A 230 17.72 1.09 -6.12
C LEU A 230 17.49 2.11 -7.23
N ARG A 231 18.56 2.75 -7.74
CA ARG A 231 18.45 3.68 -8.87
C ARG A 231 18.10 2.94 -10.16
N GLU A 232 18.68 1.77 -10.38
CA GLU A 232 18.38 0.91 -11.54
C GLU A 232 16.99 0.27 -11.48
N LEU A 233 16.49 -0.10 -10.30
CA LEU A 233 15.17 -0.71 -10.10
C LEU A 233 14.04 0.33 -9.98
N ALA A 234 14.29 1.49 -9.37
CA ALA A 234 13.25 2.49 -9.17
C ALA A 234 12.95 3.30 -10.45
N SER A 235 13.93 3.60 -11.31
CA SER A 235 13.69 4.35 -12.55
C SER A 235 12.64 3.72 -13.49
N PRO A 236 12.74 2.44 -13.87
CA PRO A 236 11.74 1.81 -14.74
C PRO A 236 10.39 1.58 -14.05
N LEU A 237 10.38 1.42 -12.72
CA LEU A 237 9.14 1.25 -11.94
C LEU A 237 8.38 2.58 -11.81
N ILE A 238 9.09 3.69 -11.61
CA ILE A 238 8.56 5.05 -11.65
C ILE A 238 8.00 5.36 -13.05
N GLU A 239 8.74 5.04 -14.12
CA GLU A 239 8.28 5.24 -15.51
C GLU A 239 7.11 4.33 -15.94
N SER A 240 7.04 3.09 -15.41
CA SER A 240 5.92 2.17 -15.63
C SER A 240 4.68 2.62 -14.88
N LEU A 241 4.82 3.09 -13.64
CA LEU A 241 3.74 3.70 -12.88
C LEU A 241 3.20 4.97 -13.57
N HIS A 242 4.07 5.81 -14.13
CA HIS A 242 3.66 6.96 -14.94
C HIS A 242 2.83 6.56 -16.16
N ARG A 243 3.20 5.48 -16.85
CA ARG A 243 2.49 4.97 -18.04
C ARG A 243 1.16 4.31 -17.70
N ALA A 244 1.11 3.45 -16.68
CA ALA A 244 -0.12 2.83 -16.23
C ALA A 244 -1.16 3.87 -15.76
N MET A 245 -0.70 4.96 -15.14
CA MET A 245 -1.57 6.06 -14.73
C MET A 245 -2.06 6.93 -15.89
N ALA A 246 -1.24 7.17 -16.91
CA ALA A 246 -1.65 7.89 -18.12
C ALA A 246 -2.82 7.19 -18.85
N HIS A 247 -2.89 5.85 -18.79
CA HIS A 247 -3.97 5.07 -19.38
C HIS A 247 -5.24 4.96 -18.52
N THR A 248 -5.16 5.16 -17.20
CA THR A 248 -6.35 5.13 -16.31
C THR A 248 -7.24 6.37 -16.37
N VAL A 249 -6.82 7.43 -17.06
CA VAL A 249 -7.60 8.67 -17.22
C VAL A 249 -8.48 8.65 -18.48
N GLU A 250 -8.26 7.71 -19.42
CA GLU A 250 -8.99 7.67 -20.70
C GLU A 250 -9.93 6.46 -20.92
N SER A 251 -10.04 5.50 -20.00
CA SER A 251 -10.98 4.36 -20.18
C SER A 251 -11.98 4.22 -19.03
N ILE A 252 -13.04 5.04 -19.11
CA ILE A 252 -14.35 4.66 -18.56
C ILE A 252 -14.98 3.70 -19.58
N ASP A 253 -14.49 2.46 -19.64
CA ASP A 253 -15.24 1.33 -20.18
C ASP A 253 -14.68 0.03 -19.60
N PHE A 254 -15.60 -0.80 -19.13
CA PHE A 254 -15.37 -1.87 -18.17
C PHE A 254 -14.98 -3.18 -18.87
N GLU A 255 -13.73 -3.30 -19.31
CA GLU A 255 -13.07 -4.60 -19.50
C GLU A 255 -11.65 -4.55 -18.90
N PRO A 256 -11.24 -5.54 -18.08
CA PRO A 256 -9.88 -5.58 -17.56
C PRO A 256 -8.94 -5.89 -18.71
N ASP A 257 -8.27 -4.87 -19.23
CA ASP A 257 -7.31 -4.98 -20.31
C ASP A 257 -6.23 -6.03 -19.93
N GLU A 258 -6.21 -7.15 -20.65
CA GLU A 258 -5.28 -8.27 -20.43
C GLU A 258 -3.81 -7.81 -20.48
N ALA A 259 -3.54 -6.71 -21.19
CA ALA A 259 -2.24 -6.06 -21.23
C ALA A 259 -1.87 -5.43 -19.87
N LEU A 260 -2.83 -4.81 -19.18
CA LEU A 260 -2.64 -4.17 -17.87
C LEU A 260 -2.42 -5.19 -16.76
N VAL A 261 -3.11 -6.35 -16.85
CA VAL A 261 -2.91 -7.47 -15.92
C VAL A 261 -1.51 -8.08 -16.11
N LYS A 262 -1.07 -8.26 -17.36
CA LYS A 262 0.29 -8.74 -17.67
C LYS A 262 1.37 -7.75 -17.24
N GLU A 263 1.16 -6.45 -17.44
CA GLU A 263 2.11 -5.41 -17.04
C GLU A 263 2.23 -5.36 -15.51
N GLN A 264 1.12 -5.43 -14.77
CA GLN A 264 1.12 -5.56 -13.30
C GLN A 264 1.79 -6.86 -12.81
N GLU A 265 1.67 -7.97 -13.56
CA GLU A 265 2.34 -9.24 -13.24
C GLU A 265 3.85 -9.19 -13.52
N GLU A 266 4.29 -8.48 -14.55
CA GLU A 266 5.71 -8.25 -14.89
C GLU A 266 6.37 -7.28 -13.92
N GLU A 267 5.65 -6.21 -13.55
CA GLU A 267 5.99 -5.30 -12.45
C GLU A 267 6.17 -6.10 -11.15
N PHE A 268 5.22 -7.01 -10.86
CA PHE A 268 5.27 -7.87 -9.67
C PHE A 268 6.43 -8.87 -9.71
N ARG A 269 6.88 -9.32 -10.88
CA ARG A 269 8.09 -10.14 -11.05
C ARG A 269 9.36 -9.37 -10.77
N LEU A 270 9.50 -8.14 -11.28
CA LEU A 270 10.63 -7.27 -10.99
C LEU A 270 10.70 -6.89 -9.51
N MET A 271 9.54 -6.73 -8.85
CA MET A 271 9.44 -6.51 -7.40
C MET A 271 9.93 -7.69 -6.54
N GLN A 272 10.00 -8.92 -7.07
CA GLN A 272 10.54 -10.08 -6.33
C GLN A 272 12.07 -10.03 -6.16
N LEU A 273 12.75 -9.14 -6.90
CA LEU A 273 14.18 -8.93 -6.85
C LEU A 273 14.57 -7.79 -5.88
N LEU A 274 13.59 -7.12 -5.27
CA LEU A 274 13.85 -6.07 -4.30
C LEU A 274 14.53 -6.66 -3.05
N PRO A 275 15.59 -6.01 -2.51
CA PRO A 275 16.23 -6.43 -1.29
C PRO A 275 15.23 -6.55 -0.13
N ASP A 276 15.41 -7.54 0.74
CA ASP A 276 14.61 -7.65 1.97
C ASP A 276 15.05 -6.56 2.95
N PHE A 277 14.35 -5.42 2.94
CA PHE A 277 14.62 -4.26 3.79
C PHE A 277 14.24 -4.56 5.25
N LYS A 278 15.01 -5.40 5.94
CA LYS A 278 14.82 -5.65 7.38
C LYS A 278 15.13 -4.38 8.17
N SER A 279 14.29 -4.09 9.16
CA SER A 279 14.58 -3.04 10.15
C SER A 279 15.88 -3.39 10.86
N LEU A 280 16.81 -2.44 10.87
CA LEU A 280 18.10 -2.59 11.56
C LEU A 280 17.97 -2.46 13.08
N GLU A 281 16.77 -2.25 13.62
CA GLU A 281 16.57 -2.09 15.06
C GLU A 281 15.41 -2.96 15.56
N GLN A 282 15.66 -4.26 15.68
CA GLN A 282 15.09 -5.04 16.78
C GLN A 282 16.17 -5.23 17.85
N LYS A 283 16.50 -4.17 18.58
CA LYS A 283 17.12 -4.37 19.89
C LYS A 283 16.07 -5.01 20.80
N PRO A 284 16.36 -6.12 21.48
CA PRO A 284 15.43 -6.69 22.45
C PRO A 284 15.14 -5.62 23.51
N ARG A 285 13.86 -5.38 23.77
CA ARG A 285 13.42 -4.58 24.93
C ARG A 285 13.93 -5.29 26.18
N GLN A 286 15.07 -4.86 26.70
CA GLN A 286 15.46 -5.18 28.06
C GLN A 286 14.62 -4.30 28.97
N TYR A 287 13.62 -4.92 29.58
CA TYR A 287 12.95 -4.37 30.75
C TYR A 287 13.97 -4.40 31.90
N HIS A 288 14.35 -3.23 32.39
CA HIS A 288 14.97 -3.04 33.70
C HIS A 288 13.98 -2.26 34.57
#